data_AF-A0A7V1WSM2-F1
#
_entry.id   AF-A0A7V1WSM2-F1
#
_cell.length_a   1.000
_cell.length_b   1.000
_cell.length_c   1.000
_cell.angle_alpha   90.00
_cell.angle_beta   90.00
_cell.angle_gamma   90.00
#
_symmetry.space_group_name_H-M   'P 1'
#
loop_
_entity.id
_entity.type
_entity.pdbx_description
1 polymer ?
#
loop_
_entity_poly.entity_id
_entity_poly.type
_entity_poly.pdbx_seq_one_letter_code
_entity_poly.pdbx_strand_id
1 'polypeptide(L)'
;MGNLIGTVKGPGEKPNEYVFITKDNEHTRIGEFVFYETEIKGCKQSIIGNITNRALLDHLPDPFFDDPNIKPAEIASLIGMQQQELYEVTVENIGYFDHSLKDFINPRIQPNPGDSVYLVPSEMLADVISMKKRGEEGSAYLGTLLIRDEAEVPVVLAAEEFTSTHLAILASTGSGKSYTAGVLIEELMAPQNRAAVLIVDPHNEYHTLTDIQKAPEFTENSYRPKVKIFQPSSIKVRLSSLTEADIKYLLPEGASEKMHALLSQAFRSLKERLRAQNKSVNYSWEDLYDEVNRLKTDSNLSSIEGLKWRIQARFGRPNSIFSATEHIRLQELFEPGQCTVLQLFGIEKTEQQVIVATILRRVNQARMSTTRGLATTEDEYLPYPVFILLEEAHIFAPASKNAVSTDILKQILSEGRKFGIGIGLISQRPGKVDQDVLSQCMTQIIMRVVNPVDQATIAESIECVGRSLLNELPSLSKGQAIISGASLNLPVMCRIRKRITPHGGENPNSPAEWRKWFSEESISRRKQNQAPYLGKGSSDPDEIVGGIPV
;
A
#
# COMPACT_ATOMS: atom_id res chain seq x y z
N MET A 1 35.76 11.11 13.06
CA MET A 1 36.36 9.99 12.30
C MET A 1 35.53 8.75 12.61
N GLY A 2 35.17 7.97 11.59
CA GLY A 2 34.38 6.74 11.77
C GLY A 2 35.16 5.67 12.54
N ASN A 3 34.46 4.66 13.05
CA ASN A 3 35.10 3.53 13.73
C ASN A 3 35.83 2.67 12.69
N LEU A 4 37.12 2.40 12.85
CA LEU A 4 37.89 1.53 11.95
C LEU A 4 37.45 0.09 12.17
N ILE A 5 36.94 -0.55 11.12
CA ILE A 5 36.36 -1.90 11.23
C ILE A 5 37.13 -2.95 10.42
N GLY A 6 38.00 -2.58 9.49
CA GLY A 6 38.77 -3.59 8.76
C GLY A 6 39.70 -3.03 7.70
N THR A 7 40.29 -3.94 6.93
CA THR A 7 41.28 -3.65 5.89
C THR A 7 40.91 -4.32 4.59
N VAL A 8 40.96 -3.56 3.49
CA VAL A 8 40.62 -4.06 2.16
C VAL A 8 41.57 -5.18 1.74
N LYS A 9 41.00 -6.31 1.32
CA LYS A 9 41.71 -7.45 0.74
C LYS A 9 41.92 -7.25 -0.76
N GLY A 10 40.90 -6.75 -1.44
CA GLY A 10 40.92 -6.56 -2.90
C GLY A 10 39.52 -6.48 -3.51
N PRO A 11 39.41 -6.63 -4.85
CA PRO A 11 38.12 -6.63 -5.54
C PRO A 11 37.25 -7.83 -5.16
N GLY A 12 35.93 -7.67 -5.24
CA GLY A 12 34.95 -8.73 -5.08
C GLY A 12 34.71 -9.51 -6.38
N GLU A 13 33.70 -10.39 -6.36
CA GLU A 13 33.33 -11.17 -7.55
C GLU A 13 32.70 -10.30 -8.64
N LYS A 14 31.93 -9.28 -8.24
CA LYS A 14 31.30 -8.34 -9.18
C LYS A 14 32.12 -7.06 -9.38
N PRO A 15 31.96 -6.37 -10.53
CA PRO A 15 32.72 -5.16 -10.84
C PRO A 15 32.53 -3.98 -9.87
N ASN A 16 31.40 -3.92 -9.17
CA ASN A 16 31.09 -2.88 -8.19
C ASN A 16 31.33 -3.34 -6.74
N GLU A 17 31.96 -4.49 -6.52
CA GLU A 17 32.19 -5.04 -5.20
C GLU A 17 33.67 -5.00 -4.82
N TYR A 18 33.92 -4.84 -3.53
CA TYR A 18 35.23 -5.07 -2.92
C TYR A 18 35.07 -5.91 -1.66
N VAL A 19 36.17 -6.48 -1.21
CA VAL A 19 36.21 -7.36 -0.05
C VAL A 19 37.18 -6.79 0.97
N PHE A 20 36.79 -6.81 2.24
CA PHE A 20 37.67 -6.46 3.36
C PHE A 20 37.68 -7.55 4.43
N ILE A 21 38.77 -7.62 5.19
CA ILE A 21 38.93 -8.54 6.31
C ILE A 21 38.70 -7.79 7.63
N THR A 22 37.98 -8.43 8.53
CA THR A 22 37.67 -7.89 9.86
C THR A 22 37.65 -8.97 10.94
N LYS A 23 37.86 -8.53 12.19
CA LYS A 23 37.59 -9.31 13.41
C LYS A 23 36.26 -8.91 14.06
N ASP A 24 35.64 -7.82 13.60
CA ASP A 24 34.44 -7.25 14.17
C ASP A 24 33.21 -8.04 13.71
N ASN A 25 32.75 -8.94 14.58
CA ASN A 25 31.56 -9.76 14.34
C ASN A 25 30.25 -9.02 14.64
N GLU A 26 30.30 -7.95 15.43
CA GLU A 26 29.09 -7.30 15.98
C GLU A 26 28.57 -6.22 15.02
N HIS A 27 29.48 -5.46 14.41
CA HIS A 27 29.12 -4.30 13.60
C HIS A 27 29.12 -4.57 12.09
N THR A 28 29.63 -5.70 11.61
CA THR A 28 29.69 -6.03 10.17
C THR A 28 28.52 -6.91 9.71
N ARG A 29 27.30 -6.49 10.02
CA ARG A 29 26.06 -7.21 9.67
C ARG A 29 25.64 -6.93 8.22
N ILE A 30 24.95 -7.88 7.58
CA ILE A 30 24.38 -7.69 6.24
C ILE A 30 23.42 -6.49 6.26
N GLY A 31 23.53 -5.64 5.24
CA GLY A 31 22.80 -4.38 5.12
C GLY A 31 23.45 -3.19 5.82
N GLU A 32 24.55 -3.37 6.56
CA GLU A 32 25.29 -2.28 7.19
C GLU A 32 26.13 -1.46 6.21
N PHE A 33 26.30 -0.19 6.54
CA PHE A 33 27.01 0.76 5.69
C PHE A 33 28.41 1.01 6.22
N VAL A 34 29.37 0.90 5.30
CA VAL A 34 30.79 1.13 5.54
C VAL A 34 31.29 2.14 4.53
N PHE A 35 32.42 2.77 4.81
CA PHE A 35 33.08 3.64 3.85
C PHE A 35 34.59 3.48 3.88
N TYR A 36 35.20 3.80 2.75
CA TYR A 36 36.63 4.07 2.66
C TYR A 36 36.84 5.49 2.15
N GLU A 37 38.02 6.04 2.40
CA GLU A 37 38.36 7.37 1.92
C GLU A 37 39.25 7.26 0.67
N THR A 38 38.96 8.06 -0.34
CA THR A 38 39.79 8.15 -1.53
C THR A 38 39.85 9.58 -2.04
N GLU A 39 40.87 9.92 -2.81
CA GLU A 39 41.05 11.26 -3.35
C GLU A 39 40.44 11.34 -4.76
N ILE A 40 39.46 12.22 -4.94
CA ILE A 40 38.78 12.45 -6.21
C ILE A 40 38.94 13.92 -6.57
N LYS A 41 39.59 14.20 -7.71
CA LYS A 41 39.85 15.56 -8.20
C LYS A 41 40.56 16.47 -7.16
N GLY A 42 41.45 15.91 -6.34
CA GLY A 42 42.17 16.66 -5.30
C GLY A 42 41.39 16.86 -3.99
N CYS A 43 40.18 16.29 -3.88
CA CYS A 43 39.37 16.34 -2.68
C CYS A 43 39.22 14.95 -2.07
N LYS A 44 39.40 14.85 -0.75
CA LYS A 44 39.14 13.62 -0.01
C LYS A 44 37.63 13.37 0.05
N GLN A 45 37.20 12.21 -0.44
CA GLN A 45 35.81 11.79 -0.48
C GLN A 45 35.61 10.50 0.30
N SER A 46 34.48 10.40 1.00
CA SER A 46 34.05 9.18 1.69
C SER A 46 33.15 8.37 0.76
N ILE A 47 33.64 7.24 0.28
CA ILE A 47 32.89 6.36 -0.60
C ILE A 47 32.14 5.34 0.24
N ILE A 48 30.81 5.43 0.23
CA ILE A 48 29.91 4.56 0.99
C ILE A 48 29.63 3.28 0.18
N GLY A 49 29.60 2.15 0.89
CA GLY A 49 29.16 0.87 0.39
C GLY A 49 28.25 0.15 1.38
N ASN A 50 27.48 -0.82 0.88
CA ASN A 50 26.59 -1.66 1.68
C ASN A 50 27.18 -3.08 1.81
N ILE A 51 27.17 -3.65 3.02
CA ILE A 51 27.62 -5.02 3.27
C ILE A 51 26.58 -6.00 2.71
N THR A 52 26.96 -6.80 1.73
CA THR A 52 26.06 -7.72 1.03
C THR A 52 26.30 -9.18 1.39
N ASN A 53 27.50 -9.53 1.83
CA ASN A 53 27.84 -10.89 2.23
C ASN A 53 28.92 -10.89 3.31
N ARG A 54 28.95 -11.98 4.08
CA ARG A 54 29.94 -12.23 5.11
C ARG A 54 30.24 -13.72 5.21
N ALA A 55 31.51 -14.07 5.22
CA ALA A 55 31.99 -15.45 5.35
C ALA A 55 33.09 -15.53 6.42
N LEU A 56 33.11 -16.62 7.19
CA LEU A 56 34.21 -16.92 8.09
C LEU A 56 35.40 -17.45 7.26
N LEU A 57 36.54 -16.78 7.36
CA LEU A 57 37.75 -17.10 6.59
C LEU A 57 38.66 -18.06 7.34
N ASP A 58 38.89 -17.81 8.62
CA ASP A 58 39.72 -18.64 9.49
C ASP A 58 38.82 -19.28 10.54
N HIS A 59 38.69 -20.61 10.49
CA HIS A 59 37.83 -21.37 11.39
C HIS A 59 38.67 -22.38 12.19
N LEU A 60 38.17 -22.73 13.37
CA LEU A 60 38.76 -23.81 14.15
C LEU A 60 38.64 -25.13 13.36
N PRO A 61 39.61 -26.04 13.47
CA PRO A 61 39.53 -27.35 12.81
C PRO A 61 38.24 -28.10 13.19
N ASP A 62 37.57 -28.71 12.20
CA ASP A 62 36.33 -29.46 12.39
C ASP A 62 36.35 -30.46 13.57
N PRO A 63 37.47 -31.17 13.86
CA PRO A 63 37.55 -32.06 15.01
C PRO A 63 37.32 -31.40 16.38
N PHE A 64 37.45 -30.07 16.50
CA PHE A 64 37.23 -29.38 17.78
C PHE A 64 35.75 -29.26 18.12
N PHE A 65 34.87 -29.55 17.15
CA PHE A 65 33.42 -29.54 17.30
C PHE A 65 32.83 -30.95 17.53
N ASP A 66 33.68 -31.97 17.66
CA ASP A 66 33.25 -33.37 17.82
C ASP A 66 32.52 -33.61 19.15
N ASP A 67 32.99 -32.99 20.24
CA ASP A 67 32.31 -32.99 21.53
C ASP A 67 31.57 -31.66 21.77
N PRO A 68 30.23 -31.62 21.66
CA PRO A 68 29.46 -30.40 21.88
C PRO A 68 29.49 -29.90 23.34
N ASN A 69 29.99 -30.71 24.28
CA ASN A 69 30.13 -30.31 25.69
C ASN A 69 31.42 -29.53 25.96
N ILE A 70 32.41 -29.63 25.07
CA ILE A 70 33.69 -28.92 25.20
C ILE A 70 33.65 -27.74 24.25
N LYS A 71 33.90 -26.53 24.78
CA LYS A 71 33.99 -25.36 23.91
C LYS A 71 35.24 -25.51 23.03
N PRO A 72 35.14 -25.35 21.70
CA PRO A 72 36.30 -25.39 20.79
C PRO A 72 37.43 -24.44 21.21
N ALA A 73 37.08 -23.35 21.89
CA ALA A 73 37.98 -22.41 22.53
C ALA A 73 38.96 -23.04 23.53
N GLU A 74 38.48 -23.99 24.34
CA GLU A 74 39.26 -24.66 25.36
C GLU A 74 40.30 -25.59 24.71
N ILE A 75 39.89 -26.32 23.66
CA ILE A 75 40.79 -27.16 22.86
C ILE A 75 41.84 -26.31 22.15
N ALA A 76 41.43 -25.22 21.50
CA ALA A 76 42.33 -24.29 20.82
C ALA A 76 43.37 -23.70 21.78
N SER A 77 42.95 -23.31 22.99
CA SER A 77 43.85 -22.79 24.02
C SER A 77 44.86 -23.84 24.49
N LEU A 78 44.49 -25.12 24.59
CA LEU A 78 45.38 -26.20 25.04
C LEU A 78 46.55 -26.43 24.09
N ILE A 79 46.37 -26.19 22.80
CA ILE A 79 47.40 -26.36 21.77
C ILE A 79 48.06 -25.04 21.34
N GLY A 80 47.77 -23.95 22.05
CA GLY A 80 48.36 -22.63 21.78
C GLY A 80 47.85 -21.94 20.51
N MET A 81 46.68 -22.32 19.98
CA MET A 81 46.04 -21.59 18.89
C MET A 81 45.42 -20.29 19.43
N GLN A 82 45.79 -19.15 18.83
CA GLN A 82 45.14 -17.87 19.14
C GLN A 82 43.76 -17.83 18.49
N GLN A 83 42.71 -17.58 19.28
CA GLN A 83 41.35 -17.41 18.79
C GLN A 83 41.18 -16.04 18.14
N GLN A 84 41.33 -15.95 16.83
CA GLN A 84 40.88 -14.78 16.08
C GLN A 84 40.18 -15.26 14.82
N GLU A 85 38.88 -15.49 14.95
CA GLU A 85 38.01 -15.68 13.78
C GLU A 85 38.11 -14.44 12.90
N LEU A 86 38.59 -14.64 11.68
CA LEU A 86 38.65 -13.61 10.66
C LEU A 86 37.45 -13.76 9.75
N TYR A 87 36.81 -12.65 9.46
CA TYR A 87 35.67 -12.60 8.56
C TYR A 87 36.07 -11.88 7.29
N GLU A 88 35.69 -12.49 6.18
CA GLU A 88 35.69 -11.89 4.86
C GLU A 88 34.33 -11.24 4.62
N VAL A 89 34.32 -9.94 4.34
CA VAL A 89 33.09 -9.15 4.17
C VAL A 89 33.07 -8.56 2.76
N THR A 90 32.02 -8.85 2.01
CA THR A 90 31.78 -8.31 0.67
C THR A 90 30.94 -7.05 0.79
N VAL A 91 31.39 -5.98 0.11
CA VAL A 91 30.74 -4.68 0.09
C VAL A 91 30.40 -4.31 -1.34
N GLU A 92 29.14 -3.99 -1.57
CA GLU A 92 28.67 -3.38 -2.81
C GLU A 92 28.88 -1.86 -2.74
N ASN A 93 29.67 -1.33 -3.67
CA ASN A 93 30.07 0.07 -3.70
C ASN A 93 28.95 0.95 -4.27
N ILE A 94 28.54 1.96 -3.51
CA ILE A 94 27.48 2.89 -3.88
C ILE A 94 28.10 4.16 -4.49
N GLY A 95 28.92 4.87 -3.71
CA GLY A 95 29.51 6.14 -4.11
C GLY A 95 29.67 7.12 -2.97
N TYR A 96 30.07 8.36 -3.27
CA TYR A 96 29.98 9.48 -2.33
C TYR A 96 28.70 10.26 -2.57
N PHE A 97 28.15 10.85 -1.52
CA PHE A 97 26.99 11.72 -1.65
C PHE A 97 27.42 13.14 -2.04
N ASP A 98 26.84 13.68 -3.11
CA ASP A 98 27.05 15.06 -3.53
C ASP A 98 25.87 15.92 -3.04
N HIS A 99 26.11 16.78 -2.05
CA HIS A 99 25.07 17.63 -1.46
C HIS A 99 24.49 18.67 -2.43
N SER A 100 25.18 19.01 -3.52
CA SER A 100 24.69 19.96 -4.52
C SER A 100 23.70 19.28 -5.46
N LEU A 101 23.99 18.05 -5.87
CA LEU A 101 23.10 17.23 -6.70
C LEU A 101 22.04 16.49 -5.89
N LYS A 102 22.24 16.36 -4.56
CA LYS A 102 21.43 15.55 -3.66
C LYS A 102 21.34 14.08 -4.11
N ASP A 103 22.43 13.56 -4.62
CA ASP A 103 22.48 12.21 -5.20
C ASP A 103 23.86 11.58 -4.96
N PHE A 104 23.92 10.25 -5.09
CA PHE A 104 25.15 9.49 -5.01
C PHE A 104 25.87 9.49 -6.36
N ILE A 105 27.15 9.85 -6.32
CA ILE A 105 28.04 9.75 -7.47
C ILE A 105 28.93 8.53 -7.27
N ASN A 106 28.78 7.55 -8.15
CA ASN A 106 29.70 6.43 -8.22
C ASN A 106 30.96 6.86 -9.00
N PRO A 107 32.13 7.01 -8.35
CA PRO A 107 33.34 7.44 -9.05
C PRO A 107 33.96 6.35 -9.93
N ARG A 108 33.46 5.11 -9.85
CA ARG A 108 34.01 3.90 -10.49
C ARG A 108 35.47 3.65 -10.09
N ILE A 109 35.83 4.08 -8.90
CA ILE A 109 37.15 3.85 -8.28
C ILE A 109 36.92 2.84 -7.16
N GLN A 110 37.66 1.74 -7.18
CA GLN A 110 37.69 0.77 -6.10
C GLN A 110 38.79 1.11 -5.09
N PRO A 111 38.68 0.69 -3.82
CA PRO A 111 39.76 0.86 -2.87
C PRO A 111 40.95 -0.05 -3.21
N ASN A 112 42.15 0.35 -2.79
CA ASN A 112 43.35 -0.47 -2.95
C ASN A 112 43.43 -1.52 -1.83
N PRO A 113 44.03 -2.70 -2.11
CA PRO A 113 44.41 -3.63 -1.05
C PRO A 113 45.24 -2.94 0.03
N GLY A 114 44.87 -3.10 1.29
CA GLY A 114 45.49 -2.43 2.43
C GLY A 114 44.77 -1.15 2.90
N ASP A 115 43.84 -0.60 2.12
CA ASP A 115 43.07 0.58 2.53
C ASP A 115 42.21 0.26 3.77
N SER A 116 42.00 1.29 4.60
CA SER A 116 41.19 1.20 5.81
C SER A 116 39.70 1.34 5.49
N VAL A 117 38.88 0.47 6.09
CA VAL A 117 37.42 0.51 6.01
C VAL A 117 36.85 0.92 7.36
N TYR A 118 35.94 1.88 7.33
CA TYR A 118 35.31 2.45 8.51
C TYR A 118 33.80 2.23 8.51
N LEU A 119 33.20 2.11 9.69
CA LEU A 119 31.75 2.14 9.84
C LEU A 119 31.23 3.55 9.57
N VAL A 120 30.16 3.68 8.78
CA VAL A 120 29.56 5.01 8.56
C VAL A 120 28.91 5.50 9.86
N PRO A 121 29.21 6.73 10.32
CA PRO A 121 28.58 7.31 11.50
C PRO A 121 27.07 7.51 11.31
N SER A 122 26.29 7.32 12.37
CA SER A 122 24.82 7.44 12.32
C SER A 122 24.34 8.82 11.86
N GLU A 123 25.04 9.90 12.25
CA GLU A 123 24.76 11.27 11.78
C GLU A 123 24.92 11.41 10.25
N MET A 124 25.99 10.84 9.70
CA MET A 124 26.23 10.84 8.26
C MET A 124 25.18 10.01 7.52
N LEU A 125 24.80 8.82 8.05
CA LEU A 125 23.72 8.01 7.47
C LEU A 125 22.37 8.73 7.50
N ALA A 126 22.03 9.39 8.61
CA ALA A 126 20.79 10.14 8.74
C ALA A 126 20.70 11.28 7.73
N ASP A 127 21.83 11.90 7.37
CA ASP A 127 21.90 12.97 6.36
C ASP A 127 21.77 12.45 4.92
N VAL A 128 22.35 11.28 4.61
CA VAL A 128 22.42 10.79 3.22
C VAL A 128 21.32 9.81 2.83
N ILE A 129 20.70 9.08 3.77
CA ILE A 129 19.64 8.09 3.45
C ILE A 129 18.34 8.78 3.03
N SER A 130 17.91 9.78 3.81
CA SER A 130 16.61 10.43 3.66
C SER A 130 16.77 11.80 3.01
N MET A 131 15.94 12.11 2.00
CA MET A 131 15.94 13.42 1.34
C MET A 131 15.36 14.54 2.21
N LYS A 132 14.55 14.17 3.22
CA LYS A 132 13.85 15.07 4.14
C LYS A 132 14.19 14.70 5.57
N LYS A 133 14.16 15.68 6.47
CA LYS A 133 14.26 15.46 7.91
C LYS A 133 12.88 15.39 8.54
N ARG A 134 12.78 14.71 9.69
CA ARG A 134 11.53 14.55 10.42
C ARG A 134 10.96 15.91 10.81
N GLY A 135 9.71 16.17 10.43
CA GLY A 135 9.00 17.41 10.73
C GLY A 135 9.14 18.50 9.66
N GLU A 136 9.96 18.28 8.63
CA GLU A 136 10.02 19.17 7.46
C GLU A 136 8.75 19.03 6.60
N GLU A 137 8.44 20.06 5.81
CA GLU A 137 7.39 19.99 4.79
C GLU A 137 7.68 18.87 3.79
N GLY A 138 6.68 18.02 3.55
CA GLY A 138 6.83 16.84 2.71
C GLY A 138 7.56 15.68 3.37
N SER A 139 7.82 15.71 4.68
CA SER A 139 8.43 14.58 5.40
C SER A 139 7.40 13.54 5.82
N ALA A 140 7.69 12.25 5.61
CA ALA A 140 6.91 11.14 6.15
C ALA A 140 7.82 10.17 6.92
N TYR A 141 7.84 10.30 8.25
CA TYR A 141 8.67 9.47 9.13
C TYR A 141 8.09 8.07 9.30
N LEU A 142 8.72 7.10 8.63
CA LEU A 142 8.23 5.72 8.59
C LEU A 142 8.80 4.87 9.73
N GLY A 143 10.01 5.16 10.21
CA GLY A 143 10.70 4.33 11.19
C GLY A 143 12.19 4.62 11.30
N THR A 144 12.96 3.67 11.83
CA THR A 144 14.42 3.81 11.99
C THR A 144 15.16 2.71 11.25
N LEU A 145 16.41 2.96 10.87
CA LEU A 145 17.27 1.96 10.26
C LEU A 145 17.36 0.72 11.16
N LEU A 146 17.16 -0.48 10.57
CA LEU A 146 16.94 -1.71 11.32
C LEU A 146 18.16 -2.16 12.14
N ILE A 147 19.33 -2.00 11.54
CA ILE A 147 20.64 -2.46 12.03
C ILE A 147 21.29 -1.50 13.03
N ARG A 148 20.75 -0.28 13.17
CA ARG A 148 21.19 0.69 14.17
C ARG A 148 20.22 0.73 15.34
N ASP A 149 20.70 1.29 16.44
CA ASP A 149 19.87 1.46 17.64
C ASP A 149 18.69 2.38 17.35
N GLU A 150 17.61 2.15 18.08
CA GLU A 150 16.40 2.95 17.94
C GLU A 150 16.72 4.42 18.23
N ALA A 151 16.24 5.30 17.35
CA ALA A 151 16.47 6.76 17.31
C ALA A 151 17.78 7.25 16.68
N GLU A 152 18.75 6.40 16.35
CA GLU A 152 20.01 6.89 15.75
C GLU A 152 19.85 7.38 14.31
N VAL A 153 19.16 6.62 13.47
CA VAL A 153 19.04 6.89 12.03
C VAL A 153 17.56 6.84 11.63
N PRO A 154 16.87 7.98 11.55
CA PRO A 154 15.48 8.03 11.10
C PRO A 154 15.39 7.78 9.59
N VAL A 155 14.40 7.00 9.19
CA VAL A 155 14.06 6.78 7.78
C VAL A 155 12.81 7.60 7.47
N VAL A 156 12.99 8.63 6.67
CA VAL A 156 11.97 9.63 6.34
C VAL A 156 11.77 9.65 4.83
N LEU A 157 10.57 9.33 4.38
CA LEU A 157 10.20 9.35 2.97
C LEU A 157 9.85 10.78 2.54
N ALA A 158 10.28 11.16 1.34
CA ALA A 158 9.78 12.36 0.69
C ALA A 158 8.35 12.14 0.17
N ALA A 159 7.37 12.81 0.78
CA ALA A 159 5.97 12.69 0.42
C ALA A 159 5.70 13.14 -1.02
N GLU A 160 6.38 14.18 -1.48
CA GLU A 160 6.28 14.67 -2.87
C GLU A 160 6.70 13.60 -3.89
N GLU A 161 7.68 12.76 -3.55
CA GLU A 161 8.17 11.72 -4.44
C GLU A 161 7.13 10.62 -4.60
N PHE A 162 6.70 9.94 -3.52
CA PHE A 162 5.75 8.84 -3.67
C PHE A 162 4.32 9.26 -4.04
N THR A 163 3.92 10.51 -3.75
CA THR A 163 2.62 11.03 -4.21
C THR A 163 2.64 11.46 -5.67
N SER A 164 3.81 11.60 -6.29
CA SER A 164 3.96 11.93 -7.72
C SER A 164 4.44 10.76 -8.57
N THR A 165 5.14 9.80 -7.98
CA THR A 165 5.77 8.63 -8.66
C THR A 165 5.21 7.28 -8.19
N HIS A 166 4.11 7.33 -7.44
CA HIS A 166 3.38 6.17 -6.95
C HIS A 166 4.16 5.35 -5.90
N LEU A 167 3.43 4.53 -5.15
CA LEU A 167 3.95 3.77 -4.02
C LEU A 167 3.42 2.34 -4.06
N ALA A 168 4.24 1.36 -3.68
CA ALA A 168 3.79 -0.01 -3.45
C ALA A 168 4.14 -0.48 -2.03
N ILE A 169 3.17 -1.05 -1.31
CA ILE A 169 3.37 -1.77 -0.04
C ILE A 169 3.12 -3.26 -0.28
N LEU A 170 4.19 -4.05 -0.28
CA LEU A 170 4.18 -5.46 -0.65
C LEU A 170 4.56 -6.31 0.56
N ALA A 171 3.77 -7.33 0.90
CA ALA A 171 4.14 -8.26 1.98
C ALA A 171 3.29 -9.53 2.00
N SER A 172 3.74 -10.59 2.66
CA SER A 172 2.88 -11.71 3.05
C SER A 172 1.81 -11.34 4.10
N THR A 173 0.83 -12.23 4.32
CA THR A 173 -0.21 -12.07 5.35
C THR A 173 0.41 -11.99 6.75
N GLY A 174 -0.09 -11.08 7.59
CA GLY A 174 0.39 -10.91 8.97
C GLY A 174 1.70 -10.11 9.15
N SER A 175 2.37 -9.70 8.05
CA SER A 175 3.62 -8.93 8.11
C SER A 175 3.44 -7.48 8.60
N GLY A 176 2.22 -6.94 8.55
CA GLY A 176 1.89 -5.59 9.01
C GLY A 176 1.61 -4.55 7.93
N LYS A 177 1.15 -4.93 6.72
CA LYS A 177 0.90 -3.99 5.60
C LYS A 177 -0.02 -2.84 5.98
N SER A 178 -1.20 -3.14 6.51
CA SER A 178 -2.22 -2.14 6.85
C SER A 178 -1.81 -1.31 8.06
N TYR A 179 -0.93 -1.86 8.91
CA TYR A 179 -0.25 -1.09 9.96
C TYR A 179 0.72 -0.06 9.37
N THR A 180 1.61 -0.48 8.47
CA THR A 180 2.53 0.39 7.74
C THR A 180 1.78 1.45 6.92
N ALA A 181 0.71 1.07 6.23
CA ALA A 181 -0.17 2.00 5.55
C ALA A 181 -0.77 3.02 6.53
N GLY A 182 -1.25 2.57 7.69
CA GLY A 182 -1.72 3.46 8.77
C GLY A 182 -0.65 4.46 9.25
N VAL A 183 0.62 4.03 9.40
CA VAL A 183 1.75 4.93 9.68
C VAL A 183 1.91 5.98 8.58
N LEU A 184 1.88 5.56 7.31
CA LEU A 184 1.99 6.47 6.17
C LEU A 184 0.83 7.49 6.14
N ILE A 185 -0.39 7.05 6.42
CA ILE A 185 -1.57 7.92 6.49
C ILE A 185 -1.46 8.92 7.64
N GLU A 186 -0.97 8.51 8.81
CA GLU A 186 -0.68 9.42 9.92
C GLU A 186 0.28 10.53 9.46
N GLU A 187 1.38 10.18 8.78
CA GLU A 187 2.32 11.17 8.26
C GLU A 187 1.69 12.09 7.20
N LEU A 188 0.88 11.56 6.29
CA LEU A 188 0.17 12.36 5.28
C LEU A 188 -0.86 13.32 5.88
N MET A 189 -1.47 12.95 7.02
CA MET A 189 -2.41 13.80 7.76
C MET A 189 -1.72 14.75 8.75
N ALA A 190 -0.41 14.62 8.95
CA ALA A 190 0.33 15.49 9.85
C ALA A 190 0.29 16.97 9.39
N PRO A 191 0.46 17.94 10.31
CA PRO A 191 0.31 19.36 10.01
C PRO A 191 1.23 19.88 8.90
N GLN A 192 2.40 19.27 8.71
CA GLN A 192 3.34 19.65 7.66
C GLN A 192 2.96 19.14 6.26
N ASN A 193 2.01 18.19 6.13
CA ASN A 193 1.64 17.58 4.85
C ASN A 193 0.20 17.87 4.43
N ARG A 194 -0.78 17.75 5.34
CA ARG A 194 -2.21 18.07 5.10
C ARG A 194 -2.75 17.49 3.78
N ALA A 195 -2.40 16.25 3.46
CA ALA A 195 -2.70 15.65 2.16
C ALA A 195 -4.21 15.45 1.93
N ALA A 196 -4.61 15.28 0.67
CA ALA A 196 -5.94 14.81 0.28
C ALA A 196 -5.86 13.33 -0.11
N VAL A 197 -6.38 12.45 0.74
CA VAL A 197 -6.20 11.00 0.63
C VAL A 197 -7.52 10.26 0.47
N LEU A 198 -7.56 9.29 -0.45
CA LEU A 198 -8.63 8.30 -0.56
C LEU A 198 -8.05 6.90 -0.34
N ILE A 199 -8.61 6.14 0.59
CA ILE A 199 -8.31 4.72 0.81
C ILE A 199 -9.48 3.92 0.26
N VAL A 200 -9.21 2.99 -0.64
CA VAL A 200 -10.17 1.97 -1.08
C VAL A 200 -9.92 0.72 -0.26
N ASP A 201 -10.90 0.35 0.57
CA ASP A 201 -10.77 -0.65 1.63
C ASP A 201 -11.80 -1.79 1.42
N PRO A 202 -11.41 -2.92 0.80
CA PRO A 202 -12.27 -4.08 0.64
C PRO A 202 -12.53 -4.87 1.94
N HIS A 203 -11.73 -4.66 3.00
CA HIS A 203 -11.68 -5.53 4.19
C HIS A 203 -12.04 -4.85 5.52
N ASN A 204 -12.36 -3.56 5.50
CA ASN A 204 -12.74 -2.74 6.66
C ASN A 204 -11.63 -2.60 7.73
N GLU A 205 -10.37 -2.48 7.31
CA GLU A 205 -9.22 -2.40 8.22
C GLU A 205 -8.93 -0.98 8.73
N TYR A 206 -9.47 0.05 8.08
CA TYR A 206 -9.09 1.45 8.31
C TYR A 206 -10.07 2.27 9.17
N HIS A 207 -11.11 1.65 9.74
CA HIS A 207 -12.13 2.34 10.55
C HIS A 207 -11.55 3.08 11.78
N THR A 208 -10.45 2.56 12.34
CA THR A 208 -9.72 3.12 13.49
C THR A 208 -8.98 4.44 13.19
N LEU A 209 -8.78 4.80 11.91
CA LEU A 209 -8.13 6.07 11.56
C LEU A 209 -8.92 7.30 12.03
N THR A 210 -10.21 7.15 12.33
CA THR A 210 -11.03 8.24 12.89
C THR A 210 -10.45 8.85 14.17
N ASP A 211 -9.63 8.10 14.91
CA ASP A 211 -8.93 8.58 16.11
C ASP A 211 -7.81 9.59 15.81
N ILE A 212 -7.34 9.72 14.55
CA ILE A 212 -6.42 10.79 14.13
C ILE A 212 -7.01 12.16 14.51
N GLN A 213 -8.34 12.33 14.39
CA GLN A 213 -9.04 13.58 14.69
C GLN A 213 -9.02 13.96 16.18
N LYS A 214 -8.72 12.99 17.07
CA LYS A 214 -8.66 13.17 18.52
C LYS A 214 -7.22 13.36 19.02
N ALA A 215 -6.23 12.99 18.21
CA ALA A 215 -4.84 12.98 18.60
C ALA A 215 -4.21 14.38 18.41
N PRO A 216 -3.67 15.00 19.48
CA PRO A 216 -3.13 16.37 19.42
C PRO A 216 -1.95 16.51 18.48
N GLU A 217 -1.19 15.44 18.24
CA GLU A 217 -0.02 15.38 17.36
C GLU A 217 -0.35 15.75 15.91
N PHE A 218 -1.61 15.59 15.48
CA PHE A 218 -2.05 15.92 14.12
C PHE A 218 -2.71 17.29 14.01
N THR A 219 -2.71 18.09 15.09
CA THR A 219 -3.38 19.38 15.13
C THR A 219 -2.38 20.52 15.25
N GLU A 220 -2.59 21.60 14.50
CA GLU A 220 -1.72 22.77 14.53
C GLU A 220 -2.55 24.03 14.21
N ASN A 221 -2.49 25.07 15.05
CA ASN A 221 -3.22 26.32 14.82
C ASN A 221 -4.71 26.04 14.50
N SER A 222 -5.18 26.43 13.32
CA SER A 222 -6.53 26.19 12.79
C SER A 222 -6.69 24.87 12.03
N TYR A 223 -5.61 24.13 11.77
CA TYR A 223 -5.65 22.86 11.05
C TYR A 223 -6.12 21.72 11.97
N ARG A 224 -7.10 20.96 11.50
CA ARG A 224 -7.55 19.70 12.11
C ARG A 224 -7.74 18.68 10.98
N PRO A 225 -7.19 17.46 11.11
CA PRO A 225 -7.39 16.41 10.12
C PRO A 225 -8.85 15.98 10.15
N LYS A 226 -9.35 15.53 9.01
CA LYS A 226 -10.72 15.01 8.85
C LYS A 226 -10.66 13.58 8.35
N VAL A 227 -11.47 12.70 8.93
CA VAL A 227 -11.62 11.32 8.45
C VAL A 227 -13.07 11.06 8.09
N LYS A 228 -13.34 10.74 6.82
CA LYS A 228 -14.68 10.40 6.32
C LYS A 228 -14.73 8.94 5.93
N ILE A 229 -15.75 8.21 6.40
CA ILE A 229 -15.95 6.79 6.05
C ILE A 229 -17.23 6.66 5.22
N PHE A 230 -17.09 6.18 3.99
CA PHE A 230 -18.21 5.79 3.13
C PHE A 230 -18.48 4.30 3.32
N GLN A 231 -19.63 4.00 3.92
CA GLN A 231 -20.15 2.65 4.07
C GLN A 231 -20.70 2.12 2.73
N PRO A 232 -20.71 0.80 2.47
CA PRO A 232 -21.22 0.23 1.22
C PRO A 232 -22.61 0.73 0.81
N SER A 233 -23.52 0.92 1.78
CA SER A 233 -24.89 1.42 1.55
C SER A 233 -24.96 2.87 1.05
N SER A 234 -23.94 3.67 1.34
CA SER A 234 -23.84 5.08 0.92
C SER A 234 -23.18 5.25 -0.45
N ILE A 235 -22.60 4.18 -1.01
CA ILE A 235 -21.89 4.25 -2.29
C ILE A 235 -22.91 4.26 -3.43
N LYS A 236 -22.85 5.34 -4.21
CA LYS A 236 -23.65 5.50 -5.43
C LYS A 236 -22.75 5.79 -6.62
N VAL A 237 -23.05 5.15 -7.74
CA VAL A 237 -22.40 5.31 -9.04
C VAL A 237 -23.45 5.68 -10.07
N ARG A 238 -23.27 6.83 -10.71
CA ARG A 238 -24.18 7.29 -11.75
C ARG A 238 -23.99 6.45 -13.01
N LEU A 239 -25.06 5.83 -13.53
CA LEU A 239 -25.01 4.99 -14.74
C LEU A 239 -24.40 5.71 -15.94
N SER A 240 -24.65 7.01 -16.09
CA SER A 240 -24.11 7.80 -17.20
C SER A 240 -22.59 7.99 -17.17
N SER A 241 -21.94 7.73 -16.03
CA SER A 241 -20.48 7.73 -15.87
C SER A 241 -19.82 6.41 -16.27
N LEU A 242 -20.61 5.35 -16.48
CA LEU A 242 -20.14 4.06 -16.96
C LEU A 242 -19.91 4.11 -18.48
N THR A 243 -18.86 3.42 -18.91
CA THR A 243 -18.59 3.13 -20.32
C THR A 243 -19.37 1.90 -20.77
N GLU A 244 -19.43 1.68 -22.09
CA GLU A 244 -19.99 0.46 -22.66
C GLU A 244 -19.28 -0.80 -22.13
N ALA A 245 -17.96 -0.72 -21.94
CA ALA A 245 -17.14 -1.81 -21.41
C ALA A 245 -17.50 -2.13 -19.95
N ASP A 246 -17.71 -1.10 -19.11
CA ASP A 246 -18.14 -1.30 -17.72
C ASP A 246 -19.48 -2.04 -17.64
N ILE A 247 -20.46 -1.66 -18.47
CA ILE A 247 -21.79 -2.30 -18.46
C ILE A 247 -21.68 -3.76 -18.91
N LYS A 248 -20.90 -4.03 -19.96
CA LYS A 248 -20.62 -5.41 -20.40
C LYS A 248 -19.95 -6.22 -19.30
N TYR A 249 -18.99 -5.62 -18.61
CA TYR A 249 -18.24 -6.24 -17.51
C TYR A 249 -19.13 -6.60 -16.31
N LEU A 250 -20.14 -5.78 -16.03
CA LEU A 250 -21.09 -6.02 -14.94
C LEU A 250 -22.13 -7.09 -15.27
N LEU A 251 -22.35 -7.45 -16.52
CA LEU A 251 -23.36 -8.45 -16.84
C LEU A 251 -23.00 -9.81 -16.20
N PRO A 252 -23.98 -10.52 -15.62
CA PRO A 252 -23.78 -11.90 -15.16
C PRO A 252 -23.24 -12.81 -16.27
N GLU A 253 -22.51 -13.86 -15.88
CA GLU A 253 -21.86 -14.80 -16.79
C GLU A 253 -22.80 -15.41 -17.86
N GLY A 254 -22.19 -15.90 -18.95
CA GLY A 254 -22.91 -16.55 -20.05
C GLY A 254 -23.59 -15.59 -21.03
N ALA A 255 -23.22 -14.29 -21.03
CA ALA A 255 -23.58 -13.40 -22.12
C ALA A 255 -22.84 -13.83 -23.40
N SER A 256 -23.57 -14.02 -24.51
CA SER A 256 -22.97 -14.40 -25.78
C SER A 256 -22.46 -13.18 -26.55
N GLU A 257 -21.55 -13.39 -27.53
CA GLU A 257 -21.11 -12.34 -28.46
C GLU A 257 -22.29 -11.62 -29.14
N LYS A 258 -23.33 -12.38 -29.49
CA LYS A 258 -24.57 -11.81 -30.05
C LYS A 258 -25.27 -10.88 -29.04
N MET A 259 -25.33 -11.25 -27.77
CA MET A 259 -25.89 -10.39 -26.71
C MET A 259 -25.03 -9.14 -26.50
N HIS A 260 -23.70 -9.26 -26.51
CA HIS A 260 -22.80 -8.12 -26.38
C HIS A 260 -22.94 -7.14 -27.56
N ALA A 261 -23.09 -7.64 -28.79
CA ALA A 261 -23.33 -6.82 -29.96
C ALA A 261 -24.68 -6.07 -29.87
N LEU A 262 -25.75 -6.74 -29.43
CA LEU A 262 -27.06 -6.12 -29.22
C LEU A 262 -27.00 -5.06 -28.12
N LEU A 263 -26.28 -5.32 -27.02
CA LEU A 263 -26.06 -4.33 -25.96
C LEU A 263 -25.30 -3.11 -26.49
N SER A 264 -24.24 -3.30 -27.29
CA SER A 264 -23.52 -2.20 -27.93
C SER A 264 -24.43 -1.33 -28.80
N GLN A 265 -25.28 -1.97 -29.61
CA GLN A 265 -26.23 -1.27 -30.47
C GLN A 265 -27.24 -0.47 -29.63
N ALA A 266 -27.80 -1.06 -28.59
CA ALA A 266 -28.72 -0.39 -27.67
C ALA A 266 -28.04 0.78 -26.95
N PHE A 267 -26.83 0.59 -26.43
CA PHE A 267 -26.10 1.65 -25.72
C PHE A 267 -25.79 2.85 -26.62
N ARG A 268 -25.38 2.61 -27.87
CA ARG A 268 -25.14 3.68 -28.86
C ARG A 268 -26.43 4.41 -29.21
N SER A 269 -27.51 3.68 -29.52
CA SER A 269 -28.83 4.25 -29.80
C SER A 269 -29.33 5.12 -28.64
N LEU A 270 -29.18 4.64 -27.40
CA LEU A 270 -29.53 5.39 -26.20
C LEU A 270 -28.75 6.71 -26.10
N LYS A 271 -27.42 6.66 -26.26
CA LYS A 271 -26.56 7.85 -26.18
C LYS A 271 -26.89 8.87 -27.29
N GLU A 272 -27.13 8.41 -28.52
CA GLU A 272 -27.53 9.26 -29.64
C GLU A 272 -28.87 9.95 -29.39
N ARG A 273 -29.86 9.18 -28.91
CA ARG A 273 -31.18 9.71 -28.54
C ARG A 273 -31.11 10.75 -27.43
N LEU A 274 -30.31 10.51 -26.39
CA LEU A 274 -30.15 11.47 -25.28
C LEU A 274 -29.48 12.76 -25.76
N ARG A 275 -28.46 12.66 -26.63
CA ARG A 275 -27.81 13.82 -27.25
C ARG A 275 -28.78 14.64 -28.11
N ALA A 276 -29.60 13.98 -28.94
CA ALA A 276 -30.57 14.64 -29.80
C ALA A 276 -31.65 15.41 -29.02
N GLN A 277 -31.96 14.99 -27.79
CA GLN A 277 -32.99 15.62 -26.96
C GLN A 277 -32.48 16.79 -26.10
N ASN A 278 -31.20 17.16 -26.17
CA ASN A 278 -30.58 18.18 -25.30
C ASN A 278 -30.85 17.98 -23.79
N LYS A 279 -31.21 16.75 -23.39
CA LYS A 279 -31.43 16.39 -21.99
C LYS A 279 -30.09 16.13 -21.31
N SER A 280 -30.05 16.36 -20.00
CA SER A 280 -28.95 15.87 -19.15
C SER A 280 -28.65 14.40 -19.51
N VAL A 281 -27.37 14.05 -19.66
CA VAL A 281 -26.89 12.73 -20.11
C VAL A 281 -27.24 11.59 -19.12
N ASN A 282 -28.00 11.89 -18.08
CA ASN A 282 -28.44 10.96 -17.06
C ASN A 282 -29.53 10.04 -17.63
N TYR A 283 -29.38 8.75 -17.39
CA TYR A 283 -30.34 7.72 -17.76
C TYR A 283 -30.38 6.65 -16.69
N SER A 284 -31.53 5.98 -16.60
CA SER A 284 -31.81 4.88 -15.69
C SER A 284 -31.51 3.53 -16.32
N TRP A 285 -31.46 2.44 -15.55
CA TRP A 285 -31.23 1.12 -16.15
C TRP A 285 -32.47 0.68 -16.96
N GLU A 286 -33.65 1.19 -16.62
CA GLU A 286 -34.90 1.04 -17.35
C GLU A 286 -34.80 1.64 -18.76
N ASP A 287 -34.16 2.81 -18.92
CA ASP A 287 -33.93 3.41 -20.23
C ASP A 287 -33.08 2.52 -21.15
N LEU A 288 -32.05 1.89 -20.58
CA LEU A 288 -31.20 0.94 -21.31
C LEU A 288 -31.94 -0.37 -21.60
N TYR A 289 -32.74 -0.86 -20.66
CA TYR A 289 -33.59 -2.03 -20.81
C TYR A 289 -34.59 -1.84 -21.96
N ASP A 290 -35.24 -0.68 -22.02
CA ASP A 290 -36.20 -0.33 -23.07
C ASP A 290 -35.52 -0.22 -24.43
N GLU A 291 -34.32 0.35 -24.49
CA GLU A 291 -33.56 0.45 -25.73
C GLU A 291 -33.15 -0.93 -26.26
N VAL A 292 -32.79 -1.86 -25.37
CA VAL A 292 -32.58 -3.28 -25.73
C VAL A 292 -33.89 -3.89 -26.24
N ASN A 293 -35.01 -3.65 -25.57
CA ASN A 293 -36.30 -4.20 -25.97
C ASN A 293 -36.79 -3.69 -27.35
N ARG A 294 -36.38 -2.48 -27.77
CA ARG A 294 -36.67 -1.94 -29.11
C ARG A 294 -35.96 -2.68 -30.25
N LEU A 295 -34.83 -3.34 -29.96
CA LEU A 295 -34.09 -4.14 -30.94
C LEU A 295 -34.69 -5.54 -31.16
N LYS A 296 -35.82 -5.84 -30.51
CA LYS A 296 -36.48 -7.14 -30.55
C LYS A 296 -37.01 -7.47 -31.95
N THR A 297 -36.54 -8.60 -32.48
CA THR A 297 -37.00 -9.23 -33.71
C THR A 297 -37.16 -10.74 -33.50
N ASP A 298 -37.90 -11.41 -34.38
CA ASP A 298 -38.11 -12.86 -34.28
C ASP A 298 -36.79 -13.66 -34.30
N SER A 299 -35.76 -13.14 -34.98
CA SER A 299 -34.45 -13.78 -35.11
C SER A 299 -33.50 -13.57 -33.92
N ASN A 300 -33.82 -12.67 -32.98
CA ASN A 300 -32.98 -12.38 -31.81
C ASN A 300 -33.73 -12.44 -30.46
N LEU A 301 -34.99 -12.89 -30.46
CA LEU A 301 -35.87 -12.96 -29.29
C LEU A 301 -35.18 -13.54 -28.03
N SER A 302 -34.58 -14.73 -28.14
CA SER A 302 -33.92 -15.40 -27.02
C SER A 302 -32.72 -14.61 -26.47
N SER A 303 -31.98 -13.93 -27.34
CA SER A 303 -30.83 -13.11 -26.96
C SER A 303 -31.27 -11.82 -26.26
N ILE A 304 -32.35 -11.20 -26.74
CA ILE A 304 -32.94 -10.00 -26.13
C ILE A 304 -33.52 -10.30 -24.75
N GLU A 305 -34.33 -11.35 -24.61
CA GLU A 305 -34.89 -11.70 -23.29
C GLU A 305 -33.78 -12.12 -22.31
N GLY A 306 -32.76 -12.84 -22.78
CA GLY A 306 -31.59 -13.17 -21.97
C GLY A 306 -30.76 -11.96 -21.54
N LEU A 307 -30.65 -10.93 -22.39
CA LEU A 307 -29.96 -9.67 -22.05
C LEU A 307 -30.80 -8.81 -21.09
N LYS A 308 -32.10 -8.71 -21.31
CA LYS A 308 -33.06 -8.02 -20.42
C LYS A 308 -33.01 -8.59 -19.00
N TRP A 309 -33.07 -9.92 -18.87
CA TRP A 309 -32.92 -10.58 -17.58
C TRP A 309 -31.59 -10.22 -16.89
N ARG A 310 -30.48 -10.19 -17.63
CA ARG A 310 -29.16 -9.82 -17.09
C ARG A 310 -29.09 -8.38 -16.61
N ILE A 311 -29.63 -7.43 -17.38
CA ILE A 311 -29.70 -6.02 -16.99
C ILE A 311 -30.54 -5.88 -15.71
N GLN A 312 -31.73 -6.48 -15.67
CA GLN A 312 -32.60 -6.43 -14.50
C GLN A 312 -31.95 -7.11 -13.27
N ALA A 313 -31.33 -8.26 -13.46
CA ALA A 313 -30.65 -9.00 -12.39
C ALA A 313 -29.43 -8.26 -11.83
N ARG A 314 -28.79 -7.39 -12.61
CA ARG A 314 -27.65 -6.58 -12.15
C ARG A 314 -28.10 -5.25 -11.54
N PHE A 315 -28.91 -4.48 -12.26
CA PHE A 315 -29.21 -3.09 -11.91
C PHE A 315 -30.53 -2.90 -11.18
N GLY A 316 -31.50 -3.82 -11.35
CA GLY A 316 -32.83 -3.76 -10.74
C GLY A 316 -32.91 -4.32 -9.32
N ARG A 317 -31.77 -4.55 -8.65
CA ARG A 317 -31.74 -5.05 -7.26
C ARG A 317 -32.17 -3.96 -6.28
N PRO A 318 -32.91 -4.30 -5.20
CA PRO A 318 -33.13 -3.39 -4.09
C PRO A 318 -31.77 -2.90 -3.55
N ASN A 319 -31.63 -1.59 -3.33
CA ASN A 319 -30.38 -0.95 -2.88
C ASN A 319 -29.20 -1.08 -3.87
N SER A 320 -29.45 -1.12 -5.18
CA SER A 320 -28.40 -1.01 -6.19
C SER A 320 -27.49 0.19 -5.92
N ILE A 321 -26.18 -0.03 -6.07
CA ILE A 321 -25.17 1.03 -6.05
C ILE A 321 -25.29 1.91 -7.30
N PHE A 322 -25.91 1.42 -8.37
CA PHE A 322 -26.06 2.15 -9.62
C PHE A 322 -27.32 3.02 -9.59
N SER A 323 -27.16 4.32 -9.82
CA SER A 323 -28.23 5.31 -9.80
C SER A 323 -28.31 6.05 -11.13
N ALA A 324 -29.50 6.53 -11.49
CA ALA A 324 -29.68 7.37 -12.67
C ALA A 324 -29.01 8.74 -12.50
N THR A 325 -28.99 9.28 -11.28
CA THR A 325 -28.58 10.67 -11.00
C THR A 325 -27.57 10.79 -9.87
N GLU A 326 -27.60 9.91 -8.87
CA GLU A 326 -26.75 10.00 -7.69
C GLU A 326 -25.36 9.43 -7.95
N HIS A 327 -24.35 10.09 -7.37
CA HIS A 327 -23.00 9.56 -7.26
C HIS A 327 -22.21 10.32 -6.19
N ILE A 328 -21.10 9.75 -5.72
CA ILE A 328 -20.22 10.44 -4.78
C ILE A 328 -19.44 11.55 -5.51
N ARG A 329 -19.56 12.79 -5.05
CA ARG A 329 -18.83 13.94 -5.62
C ARG A 329 -17.35 13.88 -5.26
N LEU A 330 -16.48 14.37 -6.15
CA LEU A 330 -15.03 14.35 -5.89
C LEU A 330 -14.65 15.21 -4.68
N GLN A 331 -15.36 16.30 -4.43
CA GLN A 331 -15.18 17.20 -3.28
C GLN A 331 -15.59 16.55 -1.95
N GLU A 332 -16.40 15.48 -2.00
CA GLU A 332 -16.69 14.69 -0.81
C GLU A 332 -15.58 13.69 -0.51
N LEU A 333 -14.93 13.17 -1.57
CA LEU A 333 -13.82 12.23 -1.48
C LEU A 333 -12.48 12.90 -1.14
N PHE A 334 -12.26 14.13 -1.59
CA PHE A 334 -10.98 14.80 -1.45
C PHE A 334 -11.15 16.21 -0.87
N GLU A 335 -10.29 16.54 0.08
CA GLU A 335 -10.08 17.87 0.65
C GLU A 335 -8.67 17.85 1.28
N PRO A 336 -7.83 18.89 1.17
CA PRO A 336 -6.56 18.94 1.90
C PRO A 336 -6.79 18.79 3.40
N GLY A 337 -6.06 17.87 4.04
CA GLY A 337 -6.25 17.50 5.43
C GLY A 337 -7.32 16.43 5.65
N GLN A 338 -7.87 15.84 4.59
CA GLN A 338 -8.89 14.81 4.67
C GLN A 338 -8.36 13.45 4.21
N CYS A 339 -8.60 12.44 5.03
CA CYS A 339 -8.49 11.03 4.66
C CYS A 339 -9.89 10.42 4.53
N THR A 340 -10.27 10.06 3.32
CA THR A 340 -11.54 9.37 3.04
C THR A 340 -11.30 7.87 2.94
N VAL A 341 -12.09 7.06 3.64
CA VAL A 341 -12.09 5.60 3.54
C VAL A 341 -13.35 5.15 2.81
N LEU A 342 -13.18 4.54 1.64
CA LEU A 342 -14.24 3.95 0.83
C LEU A 342 -14.32 2.46 1.12
N GLN A 343 -15.29 2.05 1.93
CA GLN A 343 -15.44 0.66 2.34
C GLN A 343 -16.21 -0.13 1.28
N LEU A 344 -15.57 -1.15 0.74
CA LEU A 344 -16.12 -2.02 -0.29
C LEU A 344 -16.48 -3.42 0.23
N PHE A 345 -16.35 -3.66 1.53
CA PHE A 345 -16.73 -4.92 2.15
C PHE A 345 -18.19 -5.28 1.85
N GLY A 346 -18.42 -6.51 1.39
CA GLY A 346 -19.75 -6.99 1.01
C GLY A 346 -20.23 -6.58 -0.40
N ILE A 347 -19.49 -5.74 -1.12
CA ILE A 347 -19.76 -5.44 -2.54
C ILE A 347 -19.12 -6.52 -3.42
N GLU A 348 -19.81 -6.93 -4.50
CA GLU A 348 -19.28 -7.94 -5.43
C GLU A 348 -18.00 -7.46 -6.11
N LYS A 349 -17.02 -8.35 -6.31
CA LYS A 349 -15.71 -8.00 -6.88
C LYS A 349 -15.79 -7.20 -8.19
N THR A 350 -16.70 -7.58 -9.09
CA THR A 350 -16.91 -6.89 -10.39
C THR A 350 -17.41 -5.46 -10.19
N GLU A 351 -18.30 -5.24 -9.22
CA GLU A 351 -18.81 -3.93 -8.83
C GLU A 351 -17.71 -3.09 -8.17
N GLN A 352 -16.89 -3.67 -7.29
CA GLN A 352 -15.74 -2.99 -6.69
C GLN A 352 -14.79 -2.43 -7.76
N GLN A 353 -14.46 -3.24 -8.77
CA GLN A 353 -13.58 -2.82 -9.86
C GLN A 353 -14.19 -1.69 -10.69
N VAL A 354 -15.50 -1.73 -10.97
CA VAL A 354 -16.19 -0.65 -11.70
C VAL A 354 -16.28 0.63 -10.87
N ILE A 355 -16.54 0.53 -9.56
CA ILE A 355 -16.53 1.69 -8.65
C ILE A 355 -15.16 2.38 -8.73
N VAL A 356 -14.08 1.62 -8.53
CA VAL A 356 -12.71 2.15 -8.58
C VAL A 356 -12.38 2.71 -9.96
N ALA A 357 -12.68 1.99 -11.03
CA ALA A 357 -12.43 2.46 -12.40
C ALA A 357 -13.15 3.79 -12.68
N THR A 358 -14.40 3.92 -12.23
CA THR A 358 -15.20 5.13 -12.43
C THR A 358 -14.65 6.31 -11.63
N ILE A 359 -14.27 6.09 -10.36
CA ILE A 359 -13.64 7.13 -9.53
C ILE A 359 -12.32 7.57 -10.15
N LEU A 360 -11.45 6.63 -10.54
CA LEU A 360 -10.16 6.93 -11.16
C LEU A 360 -10.32 7.71 -12.48
N ARG A 361 -11.26 7.31 -13.36
CA ARG A 361 -11.55 8.04 -14.60
C ARG A 361 -11.99 9.48 -14.31
N ARG A 362 -12.87 9.68 -13.33
CA ARG A 362 -13.34 11.01 -12.93
C ARG A 362 -12.23 11.87 -12.33
N VAL A 363 -11.41 11.30 -11.44
CA VAL A 363 -10.25 12.00 -10.86
C VAL A 363 -9.26 12.40 -11.95
N ASN A 364 -8.94 11.49 -12.87
CA ASN A 364 -8.04 11.76 -13.99
C ASN A 364 -8.55 12.90 -14.86
N GLN A 365 -9.82 12.84 -15.25
CA GLN A 365 -10.46 13.90 -16.04
C GLN A 365 -10.47 15.23 -15.28
N ALA A 366 -10.88 15.25 -14.01
CA ALA A 366 -10.97 16.49 -13.23
C ALA A 366 -9.61 17.16 -13.03
N ARG A 367 -8.56 16.39 -12.72
CA ARG A 367 -7.20 16.93 -12.60
C ARG A 367 -6.64 17.42 -13.93
N MET A 368 -6.87 16.68 -15.02
CA MET A 368 -6.44 17.13 -16.35
C MET A 368 -7.16 18.42 -16.77
N SER A 369 -8.48 18.51 -16.57
CA SER A 369 -9.27 19.71 -16.87
C SER A 369 -8.85 20.90 -16.01
N THR A 370 -8.62 20.68 -14.72
CA THR A 370 -8.16 21.73 -13.79
C THR A 370 -6.79 22.26 -14.19
N THR A 371 -5.79 21.39 -14.39
CA THR A 371 -4.42 21.79 -14.73
C THR A 371 -4.34 22.49 -16.08
N ARG A 372 -5.24 22.19 -17.02
CA ARG A 372 -5.32 22.84 -18.33
C ARG A 372 -6.22 24.08 -18.36
N GLY A 373 -6.88 24.44 -17.26
CA GLY A 373 -7.83 25.57 -17.21
C GLY A 373 -9.11 25.34 -18.02
N LEU A 374 -9.49 24.07 -18.24
CA LEU A 374 -10.65 23.67 -19.03
C LEU A 374 -11.85 23.22 -18.16
N ALA A 375 -11.72 23.24 -16.84
CA ALA A 375 -12.79 22.83 -15.93
C ALA A 375 -13.96 23.81 -16.00
N THR A 376 -15.13 23.32 -16.41
CA THR A 376 -16.34 24.16 -16.56
C THR A 376 -17.41 23.89 -15.51
N THR A 377 -17.33 22.73 -14.85
CA THR A 377 -18.29 22.28 -13.84
C THR A 377 -17.57 21.91 -12.55
N GLU A 378 -18.28 21.90 -11.43
CA GLU A 378 -17.72 21.44 -10.15
C GLU A 378 -17.21 20.00 -10.24
N ASP A 379 -17.89 19.10 -10.94
CA ASP A 379 -17.47 17.69 -11.11
C ASP A 379 -16.15 17.55 -11.90
N GLU A 380 -15.76 18.56 -12.67
CA GLU A 380 -14.50 18.61 -13.44
C GLU A 380 -13.38 19.39 -12.73
N TYR A 381 -13.67 19.95 -11.55
CA TYR A 381 -12.74 20.81 -10.84
C TYR A 381 -12.19 20.14 -9.58
N LEU A 382 -10.88 19.87 -9.60
CA LEU A 382 -10.13 19.31 -8.47
C LEU A 382 -8.81 20.08 -8.34
N PRO A 383 -8.73 21.14 -7.51
CA PRO A 383 -7.64 22.12 -7.55
C PRO A 383 -6.30 21.63 -6.98
N TYR A 384 -6.30 20.57 -6.19
CA TYR A 384 -5.12 20.07 -5.49
C TYR A 384 -4.73 18.65 -5.94
N PRO A 385 -3.45 18.25 -5.76
CA PRO A 385 -3.03 16.88 -5.92
C PRO A 385 -3.77 15.94 -4.98
N VAL A 386 -3.90 14.67 -5.38
CA VAL A 386 -4.58 13.65 -4.59
C VAL A 386 -3.75 12.37 -4.52
N PHE A 387 -3.86 11.66 -3.41
CA PHE A 387 -3.23 10.35 -3.23
C PHE A 387 -4.31 9.29 -3.00
N ILE A 388 -4.31 8.23 -3.80
CA ILE A 388 -5.30 7.16 -3.71
C ILE A 388 -4.60 5.86 -3.35
N LEU A 389 -4.93 5.30 -2.19
CA LEU A 389 -4.41 4.03 -1.70
C LEU A 389 -5.41 2.90 -2.03
N LEU A 390 -4.97 1.94 -2.83
CA LEU A 390 -5.75 0.76 -3.21
C LEU A 390 -5.30 -0.44 -2.38
N GLU A 391 -6.11 -0.79 -1.38
CA GLU A 391 -5.89 -2.02 -0.62
C GLU A 391 -6.26 -3.23 -1.47
N GLU A 392 -5.46 -4.29 -1.37
CA GLU A 392 -5.58 -5.49 -2.19
C GLU A 392 -5.60 -5.20 -3.68
N ALA A 393 -4.57 -4.49 -4.14
CA ALA A 393 -4.38 -4.06 -5.53
C ALA A 393 -4.58 -5.19 -6.57
N HIS A 394 -4.33 -6.46 -6.21
CA HIS A 394 -4.58 -7.62 -7.07
C HIS A 394 -6.08 -7.83 -7.42
N ILE A 395 -7.00 -7.19 -6.69
CA ILE A 395 -8.42 -7.09 -7.04
C ILE A 395 -8.60 -6.17 -8.24
N PHE A 396 -7.92 -5.01 -8.26
CA PHE A 396 -8.15 -3.94 -9.23
C PHE A 396 -7.22 -4.01 -10.45
N ALA A 397 -6.05 -4.61 -10.31
CA ALA A 397 -5.09 -4.85 -11.38
C ALA A 397 -4.53 -6.29 -11.31
N PRO A 398 -5.33 -7.33 -11.59
CA PRO A 398 -4.87 -8.71 -11.55
C PRO A 398 -3.92 -9.05 -12.71
N ALA A 399 -2.91 -9.90 -12.46
CA ALA A 399 -1.89 -10.27 -13.46
C ALA A 399 -2.43 -11.06 -14.67
N SER A 400 -3.44 -11.92 -14.47
CA SER A 400 -3.89 -12.89 -15.48
C SER A 400 -5.33 -12.71 -15.95
N LYS A 401 -6.04 -11.70 -15.43
CA LYS A 401 -7.44 -11.44 -15.76
C LYS A 401 -7.60 -9.98 -16.17
N ASN A 402 -8.55 -9.71 -17.05
CA ASN A 402 -8.91 -8.34 -17.37
C ASN A 402 -9.87 -7.82 -16.29
N ALA A 403 -9.43 -6.82 -15.54
CA ALA A 403 -10.29 -5.98 -14.71
C ALA A 403 -10.46 -4.64 -15.40
N VAL A 404 -11.68 -4.09 -15.39
CA VAL A 404 -11.95 -2.81 -16.07
C VAL A 404 -11.19 -1.62 -15.45
N SER A 405 -10.76 -1.77 -14.20
CA SER A 405 -9.89 -0.81 -13.51
C SER A 405 -8.43 -0.84 -13.95
N THR A 406 -7.94 -1.93 -14.57
CA THR A 406 -6.53 -2.08 -14.93
C THR A 406 -6.08 -1.01 -15.93
N ASP A 407 -6.87 -0.74 -16.97
CA ASP A 407 -6.48 0.17 -18.05
C ASP A 407 -6.34 1.61 -17.57
N ILE A 408 -7.31 2.08 -16.78
CA ILE A 408 -7.25 3.43 -16.20
C ILE A 408 -6.13 3.52 -15.14
N LEU A 409 -5.85 2.44 -14.41
CA LEU A 409 -4.71 2.39 -13.50
C LEU A 409 -3.40 2.55 -14.25
N LYS A 410 -3.17 1.77 -15.31
CA LYS A 410 -1.97 1.90 -16.16
C LYS A 410 -1.84 3.32 -16.71
N GLN A 411 -2.93 3.90 -17.20
CA GLN A 411 -2.93 5.29 -17.69
C GLN A 411 -2.51 6.28 -16.61
N ILE A 412 -3.10 6.21 -15.39
CA ILE A 412 -2.75 7.10 -14.29
C ILE A 412 -1.30 6.87 -13.83
N LEU A 413 -0.82 5.64 -13.80
CA LEU A 413 0.55 5.33 -13.40
C LEU A 413 1.59 5.89 -14.40
N SER A 414 1.26 5.94 -15.68
CA SER A 414 2.15 6.50 -16.71
C SER A 414 2.05 8.02 -16.86
N GLU A 415 0.87 8.62 -16.66
CA GLU A 415 0.62 10.03 -17.00
C GLU A 415 0.21 10.90 -15.80
N GLY A 416 -0.26 10.28 -14.71
CA GLY A 416 -0.88 10.93 -13.55
C GLY A 416 0.06 11.86 -12.80
N ARG A 417 1.38 11.61 -12.85
CA ARG A 417 2.42 12.51 -12.31
C ARG A 417 2.26 13.95 -12.79
N LYS A 418 1.98 14.15 -14.08
CA LYS A 418 1.81 15.49 -14.71
C LYS A 418 0.60 16.23 -14.16
N PHE A 419 -0.35 15.50 -13.59
CA PHE A 419 -1.62 16.02 -13.09
C PHE A 419 -1.73 15.93 -11.57
N GLY A 420 -0.67 15.52 -10.85
CA GLY A 420 -0.70 15.39 -9.39
C GLY A 420 -1.65 14.32 -8.89
N ILE A 421 -1.69 13.16 -9.55
CA ILE A 421 -2.44 11.98 -9.09
C ILE A 421 -1.44 10.91 -8.66
N GLY A 422 -1.35 10.68 -7.36
CA GLY A 422 -0.55 9.61 -6.77
C GLY A 422 -1.40 8.36 -6.51
N ILE A 423 -0.81 7.20 -6.73
CA ILE A 423 -1.44 5.90 -6.47
C ILE A 423 -0.53 5.14 -5.50
N GLY A 424 -1.10 4.67 -4.40
CA GLY A 424 -0.49 3.69 -3.51
C GLY A 424 -1.14 2.33 -3.74
N LEU A 425 -0.36 1.30 -4.02
CA LEU A 425 -0.83 -0.08 -4.16
C LEU A 425 -0.45 -0.88 -2.93
N ILE A 426 -1.40 -1.54 -2.30
CA ILE A 426 -1.11 -2.48 -1.21
C ILE A 426 -1.54 -3.86 -1.66
N SER A 427 -0.65 -4.85 -1.60
CA SER A 427 -1.02 -6.23 -1.94
C SER A 427 -0.32 -7.24 -1.06
N GLN A 428 -1.07 -8.28 -0.68
CA GLN A 428 -0.48 -9.42 0.00
C GLN A 428 0.14 -10.47 -0.92
N ARG A 429 -0.09 -10.33 -2.22
CA ARG A 429 0.32 -11.27 -3.27
C ARG A 429 0.84 -10.46 -4.46
N PRO A 430 2.10 -9.98 -4.40
CA PRO A 430 2.68 -9.17 -5.48
C PRO A 430 2.64 -9.91 -6.83
N GLY A 431 2.90 -11.22 -6.86
CA GLY A 431 2.81 -12.04 -8.08
C GLY A 431 1.40 -12.20 -8.68
N LYS A 432 0.36 -11.68 -8.02
CA LYS A 432 -1.01 -11.62 -8.56
C LYS A 432 -1.40 -10.23 -9.07
N VAL A 433 -0.54 -9.23 -8.94
CA VAL A 433 -0.76 -7.89 -9.49
C VAL A 433 -0.12 -7.81 -10.86
N ASP A 434 -0.73 -7.05 -11.77
CA ASP A 434 -0.17 -6.75 -13.09
C ASP A 434 1.25 -6.14 -12.98
N GLN A 435 2.18 -6.65 -13.79
CA GLN A 435 3.60 -6.30 -13.71
C GLN A 435 3.89 -4.88 -14.18
N ASP A 436 3.15 -4.39 -15.18
CA ASP A 436 3.29 -3.00 -15.64
C ASP A 436 2.83 -2.07 -14.52
N VAL A 437 1.73 -2.40 -13.85
CA VAL A 437 1.22 -1.62 -12.72
C VAL A 437 2.22 -1.56 -11.55
N LEU A 438 2.85 -2.68 -11.18
CA LEU A 438 3.85 -2.70 -10.11
C LEU A 438 5.14 -1.98 -10.49
N SER A 439 5.63 -2.15 -11.72
CA SER A 439 6.90 -1.53 -12.18
C SER A 439 6.84 -0.01 -12.30
N GLN A 440 5.64 0.59 -12.41
CA GLN A 440 5.48 2.04 -12.37
C GLN A 440 5.50 2.63 -10.94
N CYS A 441 5.48 1.80 -9.89
CA CYS A 441 5.57 2.28 -8.52
C CYS A 441 7.03 2.50 -8.14
N MET A 442 7.50 3.74 -8.25
CA MET A 442 8.91 4.07 -8.03
C MET A 442 9.32 4.02 -6.57
N THR A 443 8.40 4.15 -5.61
CA THR A 443 8.70 3.93 -4.18
C THR A 443 8.11 2.60 -3.72
N GLN A 444 8.92 1.72 -3.14
CA GLN A 444 8.49 0.41 -2.66
C GLN A 444 8.81 0.21 -1.18
N ILE A 445 7.80 -0.24 -0.43
CA ILE A 445 7.91 -0.69 0.96
C ILE A 445 7.60 -2.18 0.98
N ILE A 446 8.64 -2.99 1.08
CA ILE A 446 8.57 -4.44 0.94
C ILE A 446 8.81 -5.06 2.30
N MET A 447 7.77 -5.62 2.90
CA MET A 447 7.89 -6.32 4.16
C MET A 447 8.15 -7.80 3.91
N ARG A 448 8.13 -8.63 4.96
CA ARG A 448 8.39 -10.07 4.85
C ARG A 448 7.58 -10.73 3.72
N VAL A 449 8.29 -11.37 2.78
CA VAL A 449 7.75 -12.20 1.69
C VAL A 449 8.51 -13.52 1.64
N VAL A 450 7.79 -14.63 1.83
CA VAL A 450 8.38 -15.98 1.91
C VAL A 450 8.26 -16.75 0.58
N ASN A 451 7.24 -16.43 -0.23
CA ASN A 451 7.00 -17.16 -1.47
C ASN A 451 8.04 -16.76 -2.54
N PRO A 452 8.78 -17.72 -3.15
CA PRO A 452 9.84 -17.42 -4.12
C PRO A 452 9.31 -16.80 -5.42
N VAL A 453 8.08 -17.14 -5.84
CA VAL A 453 7.44 -16.51 -7.02
C VAL A 453 7.20 -15.03 -6.76
N ASP A 454 6.68 -14.71 -5.58
CA ASP A 454 6.44 -13.32 -5.17
C ASP A 454 7.76 -12.54 -5.02
N GLN A 455 8.82 -13.18 -4.51
CA GLN A 455 10.16 -12.57 -4.44
C GLN A 455 10.73 -12.27 -5.82
N ALA A 456 10.60 -13.19 -6.77
CA ALA A 456 11.06 -12.98 -8.15
C ALA A 456 10.31 -11.82 -8.81
N THR A 457 8.98 -11.77 -8.67
CA THR A 457 8.18 -10.64 -9.18
C THR A 457 8.63 -9.30 -8.58
N ILE A 458 8.91 -9.27 -7.28
CA ILE A 458 9.43 -8.07 -6.61
C ILE A 458 10.80 -7.69 -7.19
N ALA A 459 11.72 -8.63 -7.33
CA ALA A 459 13.07 -8.41 -7.86
C ALA A 459 13.09 -7.87 -9.29
N GLU A 460 12.12 -8.29 -10.12
CA GLU A 460 11.94 -7.77 -11.48
C GLU A 460 11.42 -6.32 -11.51
N SER A 461 10.69 -5.90 -10.47
CA SER A 461 10.12 -4.55 -10.38
C SER A 461 11.05 -3.50 -9.77
N ILE A 462 12.10 -3.91 -9.07
CA ILE A 462 13.04 -3.01 -8.39
C ILE A 462 14.23 -2.70 -9.29
N GLU A 463 14.67 -1.44 -9.25
CA GLU A 463 15.91 -0.98 -9.88
C GLU A 463 17.12 -1.78 -9.37
N CYS A 464 18.23 -1.79 -10.10
CA CYS A 464 19.33 -2.73 -9.83
C CYS A 464 19.93 -2.58 -8.40
N VAL A 465 19.90 -1.36 -7.84
CA VAL A 465 20.46 -1.03 -6.53
C VAL A 465 19.57 -1.59 -5.41
N GLY A 466 20.15 -2.41 -4.53
CA GLY A 466 19.44 -3.01 -3.40
C GLY A 466 18.81 -4.38 -3.67
N ARG A 467 19.05 -4.99 -4.85
CA ARG A 467 18.64 -6.38 -5.12
C ARG A 467 19.23 -7.37 -4.12
N SER A 468 20.44 -7.10 -3.62
CA SER A 468 21.11 -7.87 -2.57
C SER A 468 20.29 -7.92 -1.28
N LEU A 469 19.59 -6.83 -0.92
CA LEU A 469 18.72 -6.79 0.26
C LEU A 469 17.50 -7.72 0.12
N LEU A 470 17.08 -8.08 -1.10
CA LEU A 470 15.92 -8.95 -1.30
C LEU A 470 16.15 -10.37 -0.76
N ASN A 471 17.41 -10.79 -0.63
CA ASN A 471 17.77 -12.04 0.01
C ASN A 471 17.33 -12.10 1.49
N GLU A 472 17.13 -10.93 2.14
CA GLU A 472 16.68 -10.83 3.53
C GLU A 472 15.16 -10.84 3.69
N LEU A 473 14.38 -10.79 2.59
CA LEU A 473 12.91 -10.78 2.64
C LEU A 473 12.29 -11.91 3.49
N PRO A 474 12.78 -13.16 3.46
CA PRO A 474 12.24 -14.24 4.30
C PRO A 474 12.52 -14.05 5.79
N SER A 475 13.64 -13.39 6.12
CA SER A 475 14.20 -13.18 7.46
C SER A 475 13.58 -11.99 8.19
N LEU A 476 12.96 -11.06 7.47
CA LEU A 476 12.29 -9.90 8.06
C LEU A 476 11.22 -10.33 9.08
N SER A 477 11.25 -9.70 10.25
CA SER A 477 10.23 -9.86 11.29
C SER A 477 9.02 -8.94 11.04
N LYS A 478 7.93 -9.17 11.79
CA LYS A 478 6.75 -8.29 11.75
C LYS A 478 7.15 -6.85 12.13
N GLY A 479 6.72 -5.88 11.33
CA GLY A 479 7.09 -4.48 11.53
C GLY A 479 8.48 -4.10 10.99
N GLN A 480 9.14 -4.98 10.24
CA GLN A 480 10.34 -4.66 9.48
C GLN A 480 10.02 -4.64 7.98
N ALA A 481 10.67 -3.75 7.24
CA ALA A 481 10.51 -3.60 5.80
C ALA A 481 11.81 -3.16 5.14
N ILE A 482 12.04 -3.60 3.90
CA ILE A 482 12.98 -2.98 2.98
C ILE A 482 12.25 -1.82 2.31
N ILE A 483 12.85 -0.64 2.30
CA ILE A 483 12.33 0.52 1.60
C ILE A 483 13.32 0.85 0.49
N SER A 484 12.81 1.06 -0.72
CA SER A 484 13.62 1.38 -1.89
C SER A 484 12.89 2.37 -2.80
N GLY A 485 13.67 3.04 -3.65
CA GLY A 485 13.18 3.86 -4.74
C GLY A 485 13.07 5.34 -4.42
N ALA A 486 12.32 6.08 -5.23
CA ALA A 486 12.45 7.55 -5.37
C ALA A 486 12.29 8.38 -4.09
N SER A 487 11.63 7.86 -3.04
CA SER A 487 11.46 8.59 -1.78
C SER A 487 12.66 8.57 -0.83
N LEU A 488 13.71 7.81 -1.17
CA LEU A 488 14.98 7.70 -0.43
C LEU A 488 16.16 7.77 -1.40
N ASN A 489 17.34 8.17 -0.91
CA ASN A 489 18.55 8.13 -1.72
C ASN A 489 19.17 6.73 -1.77
N LEU A 490 18.94 5.92 -0.74
CA LEU A 490 19.48 4.57 -0.60
C LEU A 490 18.39 3.57 -0.18
N PRO A 491 18.43 2.34 -0.71
CA PRO A 491 17.58 1.28 -0.21
C PRO A 491 18.05 0.85 1.19
N VAL A 492 17.11 0.70 2.12
CA VAL A 492 17.41 0.43 3.53
C VAL A 492 16.44 -0.55 4.15
N MET A 493 16.92 -1.33 5.11
CA MET A 493 16.04 -2.08 6.02
C MET A 493 15.59 -1.17 7.16
N CYS A 494 14.29 -1.06 7.38
CA CYS A 494 13.67 -0.14 8.32
C CYS A 494 12.79 -0.91 9.32
N ARG A 495 12.88 -0.53 10.59
CA ARG A 495 11.94 -0.88 11.65
C ARG A 495 10.82 0.16 11.66
N ILE A 496 9.62 -0.24 11.26
CA ILE A 496 8.44 0.62 11.19
C ILE A 496 8.11 1.16 12.58
N ARG A 497 7.89 2.48 12.69
CA ARG A 497 7.56 3.12 13.96
C ARG A 497 6.22 2.62 14.51
N LYS A 498 6.02 2.83 15.81
CA LYS A 498 4.70 2.64 16.40
C LYS A 498 3.70 3.66 15.83
N ARG A 499 2.50 3.19 15.49
CA ARG A 499 1.35 4.03 15.17
C ARG A 499 0.92 4.83 16.40
N ILE A 500 0.49 6.06 16.14
CA ILE A 500 -0.12 6.93 17.15
C ILE A 500 -1.59 6.52 17.34
N THR A 501 -2.26 6.17 16.25
CA THR A 501 -3.65 5.68 16.25
C THR A 501 -3.74 4.17 16.44
N PRO A 502 -4.85 3.67 17.03
CA PRO A 502 -5.05 2.23 17.19
C PRO A 502 -5.17 1.52 15.83
N HIS A 503 -4.96 0.21 15.85
CA HIS A 503 -5.04 -0.63 14.65
C HIS A 503 -6.28 -1.52 14.70
N GLY A 504 -7.13 -1.43 13.67
CA GLY A 504 -8.40 -2.15 13.59
C GLY A 504 -8.29 -3.59 13.08
N GLY A 505 -7.13 -4.00 12.55
CA GLY A 505 -6.89 -5.30 11.93
C GLY A 505 -6.34 -6.38 12.86
N GLU A 506 -6.56 -6.28 14.18
CA GLU A 506 -6.15 -7.36 15.09
C GLU A 506 -7.06 -8.59 14.87
N ASN A 507 -6.44 -9.75 14.61
CA ASN A 507 -7.18 -11.00 14.55
C ASN A 507 -7.91 -11.21 15.89
N PRO A 508 -9.21 -11.57 15.88
CA PRO A 508 -9.92 -11.87 17.11
C PRO A 508 -9.17 -12.98 17.85
N ASN A 509 -8.94 -12.79 19.16
CA ASN A 509 -8.36 -13.83 19.98
C ASN A 509 -9.44 -14.88 20.23
N SER A 510 -9.56 -15.84 19.30
CA SER A 510 -10.64 -16.84 19.33
C SER A 510 -10.69 -17.58 20.66
N PRO A 511 -9.57 -18.04 21.26
CA PRO A 511 -9.63 -18.64 22.60
C PRO A 511 -10.17 -17.70 23.68
N ALA A 512 -9.80 -16.41 23.67
CA ALA A 512 -10.33 -15.44 24.64
C ALA A 512 -11.83 -15.17 24.40
N GLU A 513 -12.28 -15.07 23.15
CA GLU A 513 -13.69 -14.90 22.81
C GLU A 513 -14.53 -16.12 23.15
N TRP A 514 -14.03 -17.33 22.86
CA TRP A 514 -14.69 -18.58 23.25
C TRP A 514 -14.75 -18.72 24.77
N ARG A 515 -13.72 -18.28 25.50
CA ARG A 515 -13.79 -18.21 26.97
C ARG A 515 -14.81 -17.19 27.44
N LYS A 516 -14.87 -16.00 26.83
CA LYS A 516 -15.90 -14.98 27.12
C LYS A 516 -17.30 -15.50 26.89
N TRP A 517 -17.53 -16.38 25.91
CA TRP A 517 -18.84 -17.02 25.70
C TRP A 517 -19.32 -17.76 26.95
N PHE A 518 -18.44 -18.48 27.64
CA PHE A 518 -18.77 -19.22 28.87
C PHE A 518 -18.72 -18.38 30.15
N SER A 519 -18.45 -17.07 30.08
CA SER A 519 -18.53 -16.20 31.26
C SER A 519 -19.97 -16.04 31.78
N GLU A 520 -20.12 -15.87 33.10
CA GLU A 520 -21.42 -15.70 33.75
C GLU A 520 -22.22 -14.52 33.18
N GLU A 521 -21.52 -13.43 32.84
CA GLU A 521 -22.10 -12.24 32.22
C GLU A 521 -22.67 -12.54 30.83
N SER A 522 -21.92 -13.25 29.98
CA SER A 522 -22.38 -13.68 28.65
C SER A 522 -23.49 -14.71 28.72
N ILE A 523 -23.47 -15.61 29.71
CA ILE A 523 -24.57 -16.57 29.94
C ILE A 523 -25.85 -15.81 30.35
N SER A 524 -25.74 -14.86 31.26
CA SER A 524 -26.87 -14.05 31.73
C SER A 524 -27.47 -13.19 30.62
N ARG A 525 -26.61 -12.55 29.80
CA ARG A 525 -27.03 -11.76 28.64
C ARG A 525 -27.74 -12.60 27.57
N ARG A 526 -27.28 -13.84 27.35
CA ARG A 526 -27.94 -14.79 26.43
C ARG A 526 -29.29 -15.24 26.94
N LYS A 527 -29.41 -15.53 28.24
CA LYS A 527 -30.69 -15.84 28.88
C LYS A 527 -31.68 -14.67 28.80
N GLN A 528 -31.20 -13.43 28.96
CA GLN A 528 -32.03 -12.24 28.78
C GLN A 528 -32.49 -12.06 27.33
N ASN A 529 -31.59 -12.22 26.35
CA ASN A 529 -31.94 -12.08 24.93
C ASN A 529 -32.83 -13.22 24.41
N GLN A 530 -32.77 -14.40 25.03
CA GLN A 530 -33.64 -15.55 24.72
C GLN A 530 -34.92 -15.57 25.54
N ALA A 531 -35.10 -14.62 26.48
CA ALA A 531 -36.35 -14.51 27.21
C ALA A 531 -37.46 -14.09 26.23
N PRO A 532 -38.56 -14.86 26.12
CA PRO A 532 -39.67 -14.47 25.26
C PRO A 532 -40.22 -13.11 25.73
N TYR A 533 -40.43 -12.21 24.78
CA TYR A 533 -41.06 -10.92 25.04
C TYR A 533 -42.48 -11.17 25.56
N LEU A 534 -42.67 -11.08 26.87
CA LEU A 534 -44.01 -10.99 27.45
C LEU A 534 -44.55 -9.61 27.06
N GLY A 535 -45.31 -9.59 25.97
CA GLY A 535 -46.11 -8.42 25.60
C GLY A 535 -46.95 -8.00 26.80
N LYS A 536 -46.91 -6.70 27.12
CA LYS A 536 -47.73 -6.10 28.17
C LYS A 536 -49.17 -6.60 28.01
N GLY A 537 -49.66 -7.31 29.03
CA GLY A 537 -51.09 -7.59 29.16
C GLY A 537 -51.85 -6.27 29.04
N SER A 538 -52.86 -6.27 28.18
CA SER A 538 -53.88 -5.24 28.13
C SER A 538 -54.48 -5.09 29.53
N SER A 539 -54.10 -4.03 30.22
CA SER A 539 -54.90 -3.47 31.31
C SER A 539 -55.77 -2.41 30.66
N ASP A 540 -56.97 -2.81 30.23
CA ASP A 540 -58.05 -1.86 29.97
C ASP A 540 -58.48 -1.25 31.31
N PRO A 541 -58.43 0.08 31.46
CA PRO A 541 -59.14 0.77 32.51
C PRO A 541 -60.53 1.20 32.03
N ASP A 542 -61.52 0.96 32.89
CA ASP A 542 -62.85 1.57 32.94
C ASP A 542 -64.02 0.90 32.18
N GLU A 543 -64.84 0.13 32.92
CA GLU A 543 -66.31 0.30 32.90
C GLU A 543 -66.99 -0.21 34.21
N ILE A 544 -67.11 0.72 35.17
CA ILE A 544 -68.21 1.03 36.11
C ILE A 544 -69.02 -0.09 36.84
N VAL A 545 -68.82 -0.13 38.17
CA VAL A 545 -69.75 -0.06 39.33
C VAL A 545 -71.19 -0.64 39.22
N GLY A 546 -71.55 -1.55 40.16
CA GLY A 546 -72.97 -1.70 40.58
C GLY A 546 -73.42 -3.01 41.28
N GLY A 547 -73.00 -3.25 42.53
CA GLY A 547 -73.88 -3.72 43.62
C GLY A 547 -74.53 -5.13 43.65
N ILE A 548 -74.10 -5.91 44.66
CA ILE A 548 -74.78 -6.96 45.47
C ILE A 548 -74.62 -8.43 44.99
N PRO A 549 -74.20 -9.36 45.89
CA PRO A 549 -73.82 -10.72 45.54
C PRO A 549 -74.94 -11.76 45.75
N VAL A 550 -74.96 -12.81 44.92
CA VAL A 550 -75.11 -14.21 45.36
C VAL A 550 -74.21 -15.08 44.49
#